data_AF-A0A7S0S518-F1
#
_entry.id   AF-A0A7S0S518-F1
#
_cell.length_a   1.000
_cell.length_b   1.000
_cell.length_c   1.000
_cell.angle_alpha   90.00
_cell.angle_beta   90.00
_cell.angle_gamma   90.00
#
_symmetry.space_group_name_H-M   'P 1'
#
loop_
_entity.id
_entity.type
_entity.pdbx_description
1 polymer ?
#
loop_
_entity_poly.entity_id
_entity_poly.type
_entity_poly.pdbx_seq_one_letter_code
_entity_poly.pdbx_strand_id
1 'polypeptide(L)'
;LTFDDNRRFRALLGDLFTGIKVTDTQNPDLEKAMHEVAAAMKLELTGPQVEKMLQLHLACEQRIGVIIVGPSGSGKSTLWEVLEKAYERLGRKPVVYRMNPKAMARQQLPGSMN
;
A
#
# COMPACT_ATOMS: atom_id res chain seq x y z
N LEU A 1 -2.06 13.38 0.34
CA LEU A 1 -1.93 14.68 -0.38
C LEU A 1 -2.20 14.43 -1.85
N THR A 2 -2.99 15.30 -2.48
CA THR A 2 -3.16 15.26 -3.94
C THR A 2 -1.83 15.59 -4.63
N PHE A 3 -1.75 15.42 -5.95
CA PHE A 3 -0.54 15.79 -6.70
C PHE A 3 -0.18 17.27 -6.50
N ASP A 4 -1.17 18.16 -6.59
CA ASP A 4 -0.97 19.59 -6.41
C ASP A 4 -0.55 19.95 -4.99
N ASP A 5 -1.15 19.32 -3.97
CA ASP A 5 -0.77 19.54 -2.58
C ASP A 5 0.64 19.02 -2.30
N ASN A 6 1.02 17.87 -2.85
CA ASN A 6 2.37 17.33 -2.71
C ASN A 6 3.41 18.28 -3.30
N ARG A 7 3.11 18.88 -4.47
CA ARG A 7 4.02 19.85 -5.10
C ARG A 7 4.20 21.08 -4.23
N ARG A 8 3.11 21.64 -3.71
CA ARG A 8 3.15 22.81 -2.81
C ARG A 8 3.88 22.50 -1.50
N PHE A 9 3.63 21.33 -0.93
CA PHE A 9 4.30 20.89 0.30
C PHE A 9 5.80 20.72 0.10
N ARG A 10 6.24 20.11 -1.01
CA ARG A 10 7.66 19.97 -1.34
C ARG A 10 8.35 21.32 -1.55
N ALA A 11 7.68 22.31 -2.16
CA ALA A 11 8.21 23.66 -2.29
C ALA A 11 8.41 24.32 -0.91
N LEU A 12 7.41 24.24 -0.02
CA LEU A 12 7.52 24.74 1.35
C LEU A 12 8.66 24.08 2.13
N LEU A 13 8.86 22.76 1.98
CA LEU A 13 9.98 22.08 2.61
C LEU A 13 11.33 22.58 2.09
N GLY A 14 11.45 22.86 0.79
CA GLY A 14 12.67 23.44 0.20
C GLY A 14 12.97 24.84 0.73
N ASP A 15 11.93 25.65 0.96
CA ASP A 15 12.07 26.99 1.52
C ASP A 15 12.46 26.96 3.00
N LEU A 16 11.91 26.02 3.78
CA LEU A 16 12.14 25.91 5.23
C LEU A 16 13.44 25.19 5.60
N PHE A 17 13.83 24.18 4.81
CA PHE A 17 14.96 23.29 5.09
C PHE A 17 16.01 23.35 3.97
N THR A 18 16.61 24.52 3.80
CA THR A 18 17.63 24.74 2.76
C THR A 18 18.86 23.86 2.99
N GLY A 19 19.29 23.14 1.95
CA GLY A 19 20.48 22.28 1.98
C GLY A 19 20.28 20.84 2.47
N ILE A 20 19.08 20.47 2.93
CA ILE A 20 18.77 19.08 3.31
C ILE A 20 18.28 18.31 2.08
N LYS A 21 18.96 17.21 1.73
CA LYS A 21 18.49 16.27 0.71
C LYS A 21 17.51 15.28 1.34
N VAL A 22 16.24 15.36 0.94
CA VAL A 22 15.25 14.35 1.28
C VAL A 22 15.63 13.05 0.57
N THR A 23 15.73 11.96 1.32
CA THR A 23 15.96 10.62 0.77
C THR A 23 14.64 9.84 0.82
N ASP A 24 14.29 9.20 -0.29
CA ASP A 24 13.14 8.31 -0.33
C ASP A 24 13.50 6.97 0.33
N THR A 25 12.54 6.39 1.04
CA THR A 25 12.71 5.07 1.64
C THR A 25 12.79 4.02 0.54
N GLN A 26 13.92 3.31 0.47
CA GLN A 26 14.12 2.24 -0.50
C GLN A 26 14.13 0.89 0.22
N ASN A 27 13.43 -0.08 -0.36
CA ASN A 27 13.52 -1.47 0.03
C ASN A 27 13.75 -2.30 -1.24
N PRO A 28 15.01 -2.42 -1.70
CA PRO A 28 15.32 -3.03 -3.00
C PRO A 28 14.85 -4.48 -3.12
N ASP A 29 14.93 -5.23 -2.02
CA ASP A 29 14.49 -6.64 -1.98
C ASP A 29 12.98 -6.75 -2.15
N LEU A 30 12.23 -5.88 -1.49
CA LEU A 30 10.78 -5.83 -1.61
C LEU A 30 10.33 -5.35 -2.99
N GLU A 31 10.96 -4.31 -3.55
CA GLU A 31 10.69 -3.84 -4.92
C GLU A 31 10.94 -4.94 -5.95
N LYS A 32 12.07 -5.65 -5.83
CA LYS A 32 12.38 -6.79 -6.68
C LYS A 32 11.30 -7.87 -6.57
N ALA A 33 10.91 -8.25 -5.36
CA ALA A 33 9.86 -9.24 -5.15
C ALA A 33 8.51 -8.80 -5.76
N MET A 34 8.13 -7.52 -5.63
CA MET A 34 6.91 -6.96 -6.24
C MET A 34 6.94 -7.08 -7.77
N HIS A 35 8.06 -6.74 -8.42
CA HIS A 35 8.22 -6.86 -9.86
C HIS A 35 8.13 -8.32 -10.33
N GLU A 36 8.78 -9.24 -9.63
CA GLU A 36 8.73 -10.66 -9.98
C GLU A 36 7.33 -11.28 -9.79
N VAL A 37 6.59 -10.85 -8.76
CA VAL A 37 5.20 -11.25 -8.53
C VAL A 37 4.28 -10.66 -9.59
N ALA A 38 4.43 -9.38 -9.94
CA ALA A 38 3.64 -8.74 -10.98
C ALA A 38 3.84 -9.42 -12.33
N ALA A 39 5.08 -9.77 -12.69
CA ALA A 39 5.38 -10.53 -13.90
C ALA A 39 4.68 -11.90 -13.91
N ALA A 40 4.70 -12.63 -12.77
CA ALA A 40 3.99 -13.90 -12.64
C ALA A 40 2.46 -13.75 -12.77
N MET A 41 1.91 -12.63 -12.31
CA MET A 41 0.50 -12.27 -12.45
C MET A 41 0.15 -11.66 -13.82
N LYS A 42 1.13 -11.55 -14.74
CA LYS A 42 0.98 -10.89 -16.05
C LYS A 42 0.52 -9.43 -15.94
N LEU A 43 1.05 -8.73 -14.94
CA LEU A 43 0.80 -7.32 -14.67
C LEU A 43 2.04 -6.49 -14.99
N GLU A 44 1.82 -5.28 -15.49
CA GLU A 44 2.85 -4.27 -15.66
C GLU A 44 2.74 -3.23 -14.53
N LEU A 45 3.81 -3.05 -13.77
CA LEU A 45 3.87 -2.07 -12.69
C LEU A 45 4.49 -0.77 -13.19
N THR A 46 3.79 0.32 -12.95
CA THR A 46 4.31 1.68 -13.13
C THR A 46 5.08 2.12 -11.88
N GLY A 47 6.07 3.02 -12.03
CA GLY A 47 6.83 3.56 -10.90
C GLY A 47 5.95 4.09 -9.75
N PRO A 48 4.90 4.88 -10.01
CA PRO A 48 3.98 5.34 -8.96
C PRO A 48 3.25 4.20 -8.22
N GLN A 49 2.95 3.09 -8.89
CA GLN A 49 2.32 1.94 -8.24
C GLN A 49 3.28 1.25 -7.26
N VAL A 50 4.55 1.12 -7.64
CA VAL A 50 5.61 0.60 -6.75
C VAL A 50 5.77 1.52 -5.54
N GLU A 51 5.87 2.83 -5.76
CA GLU A 51 5.95 3.83 -4.69
C GLU A 51 4.75 3.73 -3.73
N LYS A 52 3.54 3.54 -4.25
CA LYS A 52 2.34 3.37 -3.40
C LYS A 52 2.36 2.08 -2.59
N MET A 53 2.87 0.98 -3.13
CA MET A 53 3.03 -0.26 -2.38
C MET A 53 4.10 -0.14 -1.30
N LEU A 54 5.20 0.58 -1.54
CA LEU A 54 6.21 0.90 -0.52
C LEU A 54 5.63 1.79 0.59
N GLN A 55 4.87 2.83 0.24
CA GLN A 55 4.17 3.67 1.20
C GLN A 55 3.17 2.86 2.05
N LEU A 56 2.47 1.90 1.43
CA LEU A 56 1.57 1.00 2.13
C LEU A 56 2.31 0.06 3.08
N HIS A 57 3.43 -0.52 2.64
CA HIS A 57 4.32 -1.31 3.50
C HIS A 57 4.73 -0.54 4.75
N LEU A 58 5.26 0.68 4.58
CA LEU A 58 5.65 1.53 5.71
C LEU A 58 4.47 1.90 6.61
N ALA A 59 3.30 2.19 6.04
CA ALA A 59 2.10 2.49 6.82
C ALA A 59 1.67 1.28 7.68
N CYS A 60 1.78 0.06 7.15
CA CYS A 60 1.49 -1.17 7.89
C CYS A 60 2.51 -1.46 8.99
N GLU A 61 3.78 -1.08 8.82
CA GLU A 61 4.79 -1.21 9.88
C GLU A 61 4.59 -0.18 11.01
N GLN A 62 3.99 0.97 10.72
CA GLN A 62 3.81 2.06 11.67
C GLN A 62 2.43 2.07 12.37
N ARG A 63 1.40 1.50 11.76
CA ARG A 63 0.01 1.62 12.22
C ARG A 63 -0.76 0.31 12.09
N ILE A 64 -1.65 0.07 13.06
CA ILE A 64 -2.55 -1.10 13.09
C ILE A 64 -3.61 -1.01 11.97
N GLY A 65 -4.10 0.19 11.68
CA GLY A 65 -5.16 0.42 10.69
C GLY A 65 -4.67 1.28 9.52
N VAL A 66 -4.85 0.78 8.30
CA VAL A 66 -4.52 1.48 7.06
C VAL A 66 -5.73 1.49 6.13
N ILE A 67 -5.99 2.64 5.50
CA ILE A 67 -7.10 2.82 4.55
C ILE A 67 -6.52 3.11 3.17
N ILE A 68 -6.92 2.35 2.16
CA ILE A 68 -6.55 2.56 0.76
C ILE A 68 -7.73 3.22 0.03
N VAL A 69 -7.54 4.46 -0.44
CA VAL A 69 -8.60 5.28 -1.05
C VAL A 69 -8.30 5.52 -2.53
N GLY A 70 -9.34 5.47 -3.37
CA GLY A 70 -9.25 5.77 -4.79
C GLY A 70 -10.49 5.30 -5.57
N PRO A 71 -10.71 5.78 -6.81
CA PRO A 71 -11.89 5.48 -7.61
C PRO A 71 -12.02 3.98 -7.93
N SER A 72 -13.21 3.51 -8.30
CA SER A 72 -13.39 2.11 -8.72
C SER A 72 -12.49 1.76 -9.90
N GLY A 73 -12.01 0.51 -9.97
CA GLY A 73 -11.13 0.05 -11.04
C GLY A 73 -9.68 0.57 -11.00
N SER A 74 -9.30 1.40 -10.03
CA SER A 74 -7.96 2.00 -9.95
C SER A 74 -6.83 1.06 -9.47
N GLY A 75 -7.06 -0.26 -9.45
CA GLY A 75 -6.04 -1.25 -9.07
C GLY A 75 -5.72 -1.41 -7.57
N LYS A 76 -6.47 -0.78 -6.66
CA LYS A 76 -6.21 -0.84 -5.20
C LYS A 76 -6.06 -2.27 -4.66
N SER A 77 -7.05 -3.13 -4.94
CA SER A 77 -7.04 -4.51 -4.47
C SER A 77 -5.91 -5.32 -5.11
N THR A 78 -5.58 -5.02 -6.37
CA THR A 78 -4.47 -5.65 -7.09
C THR A 78 -3.12 -5.29 -6.48
N LEU A 79 -2.90 -4.02 -6.13
CA LEU A 79 -1.66 -3.58 -5.45
C LEU A 79 -1.51 -4.24 -4.08
N TRP A 80 -2.62 -4.37 -3.32
CA TRP A 80 -2.61 -5.13 -2.07
C TRP A 80 -2.20 -6.59 -2.29
N GLU A 81 -2.78 -7.26 -3.29
CA GLU A 81 -2.49 -8.66 -3.59
C GLU A 81 -1.03 -8.88 -4.06
N VAL A 82 -0.49 -7.96 -4.85
CA VAL A 82 0.93 -8.00 -5.26
C VAL A 82 1.84 -7.85 -4.04
N LEU A 83 1.53 -6.92 -3.13
CA LEU A 83 2.30 -6.73 -1.89
C LEU A 83 2.22 -7.95 -0.96
N GLU A 84 1.03 -8.54 -0.81
CA GLU A 84 0.78 -9.77 -0.05
C GLU A 84 1.67 -10.92 -0.54
N LYS A 85 1.67 -11.17 -1.86
CA LYS A 85 2.51 -12.23 -2.47
C LYS A 85 4.00 -11.89 -2.46
N ALA A 86 4.36 -10.61 -2.53
CA ALA A 86 5.75 -10.18 -2.39
C ALA A 86 6.28 -10.51 -0.98
N TYR A 87 5.48 -10.34 0.06
CA TYR A 87 5.82 -10.78 1.41
C TYR A 87 6.03 -12.30 1.49
N GLU A 88 5.11 -13.09 0.92
CA GLU A 88 5.23 -14.55 0.88
C GLU A 88 6.55 -15.00 0.24
N ARG A 89 6.92 -14.36 -0.86
CA ARG A 89 8.17 -14.64 -1.59
C ARG A 89 9.42 -14.31 -0.77
N LEU A 90 9.36 -13.29 0.08
CA LEU A 90 10.41 -12.94 1.04
C LEU A 90 10.36 -13.80 2.32
N GLY A 91 9.53 -14.84 2.36
CA GLY A 91 9.40 -15.74 3.50
C GLY A 91 8.52 -15.22 4.64
N ARG A 92 7.91 -14.04 4.47
CA ARG A 92 6.91 -13.52 5.42
C ARG A 92 5.55 -14.12 5.06
N LYS A 93 4.88 -14.80 6.00
CA LYS A 93 3.58 -15.45 5.74
C LYS A 93 2.44 -14.68 6.42
N PRO A 94 1.91 -13.60 5.81
CA PRO A 94 0.78 -12.89 6.38
C PRO A 94 -0.45 -13.80 6.40
N VAL A 95 -1.18 -13.82 7.51
CA VAL A 95 -2.50 -14.46 7.58
C VAL A 95 -3.55 -13.45 7.15
N VAL A 96 -4.23 -13.71 6.03
CA VAL A 96 -5.14 -12.74 5.42
C VAL A 96 -6.59 -13.22 5.51
N TYR A 97 -7.45 -12.39 6.09
CA TYR A 97 -8.90 -12.57 6.11
C TYR A 97 -9.57 -11.48 5.27
N ARG A 98 -10.37 -11.87 4.29
CA ARG A 98 -11.10 -10.93 3.42
C ARG A 98 -12.57 -10.90 3.84
N MET A 99 -13.07 -9.72 4.20
CA MET A 99 -14.45 -9.54 4.65
C MET A 99 -15.13 -8.39 3.90
N ASN A 100 -16.36 -8.60 3.43
CA ASN A 100 -17.24 -7.52 2.99
C ASN A 100 -18.31 -7.29 4.06
N PRO A 101 -18.12 -6.32 4.97
CA PRO A 101 -19.01 -6.15 6.12
C PRO A 101 -20.42 -5.71 5.72
N LYS A 102 -20.61 -5.13 4.52
CA LYS A 102 -21.93 -4.71 4.04
C LYS A 102 -22.72 -5.83 3.36
N ALA A 103 -22.09 -6.97 3.06
CA ALA A 103 -22.76 -8.13 2.50
C ALA A 103 -23.37 -9.06 3.56
N MET A 104 -23.10 -8.82 4.85
CA MET A 104 -23.57 -9.64 5.97
C MET A 104 -24.53 -8.85 6.87
N ALA A 105 -25.43 -9.55 7.55
CA ALA A 105 -26.28 -8.91 8.55
C ALA A 105 -25.43 -8.42 9.73
N ARG A 106 -25.81 -7.27 10.32
CA ARG A 106 -25.02 -6.63 11.39
C ARG A 106 -24.76 -7.51 12.61
N GLN A 107 -25.64 -8.48 12.89
CA GLN A 107 -25.49 -9.41 14.01
C GLN A 107 -24.56 -10.59 13.70
N GLN A 108 -24.31 -10.90 12.43
CA GLN A 108 -23.44 -12.02 12.03
C GLN A 108 -21.96 -11.69 12.13
N LEU A 109 -21.60 -10.40 12.05
CA LEU A 109 -20.21 -9.92 12.11
C LEU A 109 -19.63 -9.95 13.54
N PRO A 110 -20.23 -9.28 14.54
CA PRO A 110 -19.77 -9.32 15.92
C PRO A 110 -20.32 -10.54 16.68
N GLY A 111 -21.32 -11.24 16.13
CA GLY A 111 -22.11 -12.25 16.83
C GLY A 111 -23.34 -11.66 17.55
N SER A 112 -24.20 -12.53 18.06
CA SER A 112 -25.33 -12.19 18.94
C SER A 112 -25.21 -12.95 20.26
N MET A 113 -25.62 -12.31 21.36
CA MET A 113 -25.85 -13.01 22.64
C MET A 113 -27.25 -13.63 22.63
N ASN A 114 -27.35 -14.88 23.08
CA ASN A 114 -28.61 -15.59 23.28
C ASN A 114 -29.24 -15.22 24.63
#